data_AF-A0A845MBQ7-F1
#
_entry.id   AF-A0A845MBQ7-F1
#
_cell.length_a   1.000
_cell.length_b   1.000
_cell.length_c   1.000
_cell.angle_alpha   90.00
_cell.angle_beta   90.00
_cell.angle_gamma   90.00
#
_symmetry.space_group_name_H-M   'P 1'
#
loop_
_entity.id
_entity.type
_entity.pdbx_description
1 polymer ?
#
loop_
_entity_poly.entity_id
_entity_poly.type
_entity_poly.pdbx_seq_one_letter_code
_entity_poly.pdbx_strand_id
1 'polypeptide(L)'
;SPGWFTKQRDMIKGVSEETTTGVHRLYELMKKDLLPFPAINVNDSVTKSKFDNKYGCKESLVDGIRRATDTMMAGKVAVVCGYGDVGKGSAASLRGAGARVKVTEIDPICALQAAMDGFEVVTLEDVVDSADIFITT
;
A
#
# COMPACT_ATOMS: atom_id res chain seq x y z
N SER A 1 -22.38 -20.31 19.43
CA SER A 1 -23.08 -20.33 20.72
C SER A 1 -23.29 -18.91 21.23
N PRO A 2 -24.47 -18.56 21.77
CA PRO A 2 -24.69 -17.26 22.41
C PRO A 2 -23.60 -16.96 23.47
N GLY A 3 -23.16 -15.71 23.57
CA GLY A 3 -22.14 -15.27 24.54
C GLY A 3 -20.68 -15.54 24.18
N TRP A 4 -20.40 -16.25 23.08
CA TRP A 4 -19.02 -16.60 22.69
C TRP A 4 -18.13 -15.37 22.44
N PHE A 5 -18.60 -14.39 21.64
CA PHE A 5 -17.80 -13.20 21.29
C PHE A 5 -17.48 -12.33 22.51
N THR A 6 -18.43 -12.16 23.43
CA THR A 6 -18.22 -11.41 24.68
C THR A 6 -17.15 -12.10 25.53
N LYS A 7 -17.28 -13.41 25.74
CA LYS A 7 -16.29 -14.19 26.49
C LYS A 7 -14.91 -14.11 25.83
N GLN A 8 -14.83 -14.21 24.50
CA GLN A 8 -13.57 -14.12 23.77
C GLN A 8 -12.92 -12.75 23.90
N ARG A 9 -13.69 -11.67 23.72
CA ARG A 9 -13.23 -10.28 23.87
C ARG A 9 -12.58 -10.07 25.23
N ASP A 10 -13.25 -10.50 26.30
CA ASP A 10 -12.79 -10.29 27.67
C ASP A 10 -11.54 -11.12 28.02
N MET A 11 -11.22 -12.16 27.24
CA MET A 11 -10.02 -12.98 27.39
C MET A 11 -8.81 -12.47 26.58
N ILE A 12 -9.01 -11.56 25.62
CA ILE A 12 -7.92 -11.04 24.78
C ILE A 12 -7.08 -10.04 25.59
N LYS A 13 -5.78 -10.33 25.72
CA LYS A 13 -4.83 -9.47 26.45
C LYS A 13 -4.28 -8.31 25.62
N GLY A 14 -4.36 -8.42 24.30
CA GLY A 14 -3.94 -7.38 23.37
C GLY A 14 -3.85 -7.88 21.94
N VAL A 15 -3.60 -6.96 21.00
CA VAL A 15 -3.43 -7.24 19.57
C VAL A 15 -2.18 -6.56 19.04
N SER A 16 -1.43 -7.21 18.17
CA SER A 16 -0.34 -6.62 17.41
C SER A 16 -0.76 -6.53 15.95
N GLU A 17 -0.91 -5.32 15.42
CA GLU A 17 -1.41 -5.10 14.07
C GLU A 17 -0.28 -4.71 13.13
N GLU A 18 -0.24 -5.38 11.99
CA GLU A 18 0.91 -5.45 11.11
C GLU A 18 0.79 -4.47 9.94
N THR A 19 -0.43 -4.16 9.50
CA THR A 19 -0.68 -3.36 8.28
C THR A 19 -1.17 -1.94 8.59
N THR A 20 -0.88 -1.00 7.69
CA THR A 20 -1.37 0.39 7.77
C THR A 20 -2.90 0.46 7.90
N THR A 21 -3.65 -0.32 7.11
CA THR A 21 -5.11 -0.34 7.13
C THR A 21 -5.66 -0.86 8.46
N GLY A 22 -5.05 -1.91 9.02
CA GLY A 22 -5.42 -2.40 10.34
C GLY A 22 -5.15 -1.38 11.43
N VAL A 23 -4.00 -0.71 11.38
CA VAL A 23 -3.64 0.37 12.32
C VAL A 23 -4.63 1.53 12.25
N HIS A 24 -5.08 1.94 11.05
CA HIS A 24 -6.10 2.98 10.93
C HIS A 24 -7.40 2.59 11.65
N ARG A 25 -7.84 1.34 11.50
CA ARG A 25 -9.02 0.81 12.21
C ARG A 25 -8.84 0.81 13.74
N LEU A 26 -7.65 0.45 14.22
CA LEU A 26 -7.34 0.54 15.65
C LEU A 26 -7.44 1.97 16.16
N TYR A 27 -6.92 2.96 15.41
CA TYR A 27 -7.05 4.37 15.78
C TYR A 27 -8.51 4.85 15.76
N GLU A 28 -9.32 4.41 14.81
CA GLU A 28 -10.76 4.73 14.80
C GLU A 28 -11.48 4.15 16.03
N LEU A 29 -11.22 2.89 16.37
CA LEU A 29 -11.78 2.25 17.56
C LEU A 29 -11.33 2.96 18.83
N MET A 30 -10.05 3.29 18.94
CA MET A 30 -9.49 4.02 20.07
C MET A 30 -10.15 5.41 20.21
N LYS A 31 -10.30 6.17 19.11
CA LYS A 31 -10.96 7.48 19.10
C LYS A 31 -12.44 7.42 19.51
N LYS A 32 -13.10 6.29 19.26
CA LYS A 32 -14.50 6.04 19.62
C LYS A 32 -14.66 5.38 21.00
N ASP A 33 -13.56 5.13 21.72
CA ASP A 33 -13.54 4.37 22.97
C ASP A 33 -14.13 2.94 22.85
N LEU A 34 -13.94 2.33 21.67
CA LEU A 34 -14.44 1.00 21.33
C LEU A 34 -13.34 -0.07 21.30
N LEU A 35 -12.11 0.27 21.68
CA LEU A 35 -10.96 -0.65 21.68
C LEU A 35 -10.82 -1.30 23.09
N PRO A 36 -11.28 -2.54 23.30
CA PRO A 36 -11.45 -3.09 24.66
C PRO A 36 -10.19 -3.73 25.24
N PHE A 37 -9.08 -3.73 24.50
CA PHE A 37 -7.79 -4.30 24.88
C PHE A 37 -6.66 -3.51 24.23
N PRO A 38 -5.43 -3.51 24.80
CA PRO A 38 -4.32 -2.76 24.25
C PRO A 38 -3.92 -3.26 22.85
N ALA A 39 -3.45 -2.32 22.03
CA ALA A 39 -2.96 -2.62 20.69
C ALA A 39 -1.54 -2.10 20.49
N ILE A 40 -0.71 -2.90 19.83
CA ILE A 40 0.63 -2.50 19.38
C ILE A 40 0.57 -2.28 17.87
N ASN A 41 0.87 -1.06 17.47
CA ASN A 41 1.11 -0.72 16.07
C ASN A 41 2.51 -1.24 15.67
N VAL A 42 2.54 -2.39 15.02
CA VAL A 42 3.79 -2.98 14.52
C VAL A 42 4.17 -2.33 13.19
N ASN A 43 3.19 -1.96 12.37
CA ASN A 43 3.40 -1.37 11.05
C ASN A 43 4.37 -0.19 11.06
N ASP A 44 4.21 0.72 12.04
CA ASP A 44 5.00 1.95 12.11
C ASP A 44 6.37 1.76 12.75
N SER A 45 6.74 0.52 13.08
CA SER A 45 8.14 0.19 13.33
C SER A 45 8.97 0.53 12.09
N VAL A 46 10.11 1.18 12.29
CA VAL A 46 10.98 1.62 11.18
C VAL A 46 11.43 0.42 10.32
N THR A 47 11.75 -0.71 10.96
CA THR A 47 12.14 -1.96 10.31
C THR A 47 10.99 -2.68 9.62
N LYS A 48 9.75 -2.20 9.77
CA LYS A 48 8.56 -2.70 9.07
C LYS A 48 8.19 -1.74 7.94
N SER A 49 7.63 -0.58 8.25
CA SER A 49 7.14 0.38 7.25
C SER A 49 8.17 0.75 6.18
N LYS A 50 9.44 0.96 6.55
CA LYS A 50 10.49 1.38 5.59
C LYS A 50 11.18 0.22 4.88
N PHE A 51 10.84 -1.03 5.23
CA PHE A 51 11.42 -2.22 4.63
C PHE A 51 10.38 -3.09 3.95
N ASP A 52 9.43 -3.62 4.71
CA ASP A 52 8.38 -4.51 4.22
C ASP A 52 7.54 -3.82 3.14
N ASN A 53 6.89 -2.71 3.49
CA ASN A 53 5.97 -2.02 2.57
C ASN A 53 6.70 -1.53 1.31
N LYS A 54 7.98 -1.16 1.42
CA LYS A 54 8.75 -0.60 0.29
C LYS A 54 9.46 -1.68 -0.53
N TYR A 55 10.34 -2.45 0.09
CA TYR A 55 11.15 -3.45 -0.62
C TYR A 55 10.40 -4.76 -0.83
N GLY A 56 9.51 -5.15 0.09
CA GLY A 56 8.64 -6.32 -0.11
C GLY A 56 7.73 -6.14 -1.32
N CYS A 57 7.08 -4.97 -1.45
CA CYS A 57 6.28 -4.66 -2.64
C CYS A 57 7.14 -4.49 -3.90
N LYS A 58 8.38 -3.99 -3.77
CA LYS A 58 9.31 -3.91 -4.91
C LYS A 58 9.58 -5.29 -5.53
N GLU A 59 9.72 -6.33 -4.71
CA GLU A 59 9.95 -7.70 -5.19
C GLU A 59 8.66 -8.37 -5.65
N SER A 60 7.60 -8.31 -4.84
CA SER A 60 6.40 -9.13 -5.03
C SER A 60 5.41 -8.58 -6.07
N LEU A 61 5.37 -7.27 -6.34
CA LEU A 61 4.39 -6.69 -7.27
C LEU A 61 4.55 -7.21 -8.70
N VAL A 62 5.72 -6.98 -9.31
CA VAL A 62 5.98 -7.41 -10.69
C VAL A 62 5.98 -8.93 -10.79
N ASP A 63 6.41 -9.64 -9.74
CA ASP A 63 6.30 -11.10 -9.68
C ASP A 63 4.84 -11.56 -9.80
N GLY A 64 3.93 -10.98 -9.01
CA GLY A 64 2.49 -11.28 -9.08
C GLY A 64 1.90 -11.02 -10.46
N ILE A 65 2.20 -9.86 -11.07
CA ILE A 65 1.68 -9.52 -12.40
C ILE A 65 2.24 -10.49 -13.46
N ARG A 66 3.54 -10.82 -13.40
CA ARG A 66 4.17 -11.76 -14.33
C ARG A 66 3.53 -13.14 -14.24
N ARG A 67 3.39 -13.70 -13.04
CA ARG A 67 2.78 -15.03 -12.87
C ARG A 67 1.32 -15.07 -13.31
N ALA A 68 0.59 -13.97 -13.18
CA ALA A 68 -0.82 -13.92 -13.54
C ALA A 68 -1.07 -13.70 -15.03
N THR A 69 -0.15 -13.02 -15.74
CA THR A 69 -0.44 -12.50 -17.09
C THR A 69 0.64 -12.76 -18.13
N ASP A 70 1.86 -13.12 -17.71
CA ASP A 70 3.07 -13.20 -18.55
C ASP A 70 3.30 -11.96 -19.44
N THR A 71 2.71 -10.82 -19.08
CA THR A 71 2.72 -9.63 -19.94
C THR A 71 4.12 -9.00 -20.02
N MET A 72 4.48 -8.53 -21.22
CA MET A 72 5.68 -7.72 -21.41
C MET A 72 5.54 -6.40 -20.64
N MET A 73 6.46 -6.11 -19.73
CA MET A 73 6.50 -4.86 -18.96
C MET A 73 7.17 -3.72 -19.70
N ALA A 74 8.25 -4.03 -20.44
CA ALA A 74 9.05 -3.03 -21.12
C ALA A 74 8.21 -2.25 -22.15
N GLY A 75 8.24 -0.92 -22.07
CA GLY A 75 7.52 -0.02 -22.98
C GLY A 75 6.03 0.20 -22.66
N LYS A 76 5.44 -0.58 -21.76
CA LYS A 76 4.07 -0.35 -21.28
C LYS A 76 3.98 0.84 -20.35
N VAL A 77 2.81 1.47 -20.31
CA VAL A 77 2.46 2.50 -19.36
C VAL A 77 1.78 1.86 -18.16
N ALA A 78 2.38 2.01 -16.97
CA ALA A 78 1.82 1.54 -15.72
C ALA A 78 1.45 2.74 -14.82
N VAL A 79 0.25 2.73 -14.27
CA VAL A 79 -0.26 3.76 -13.36
C VAL A 79 -0.30 3.20 -11.95
N VAL A 80 0.39 3.87 -11.02
CA VAL A 80 0.37 3.56 -9.59
C VAL A 80 -0.46 4.61 -8.87
N CYS A 81 -1.59 4.20 -8.32
CA CYS A 81 -2.51 5.06 -7.60
C CYS A 81 -2.17 5.05 -6.10
N GLY A 82 -1.42 6.08 -5.68
CA GLY A 82 -0.84 6.20 -4.35
C GLY A 82 0.70 6.13 -4.39
N TYR A 83 1.36 6.95 -3.59
CA TYR A 83 2.81 7.07 -3.49
C TYR A 83 3.31 7.10 -2.04
N GLY A 84 2.59 6.40 -1.15
CA GLY A 84 3.06 6.01 0.18
C GLY A 84 4.21 4.98 0.11
N ASP A 85 4.52 4.29 1.21
CA ASP A 85 5.64 3.32 1.22
C ASP A 85 5.42 2.16 0.21
N VAL A 86 4.18 1.66 0.10
CA VAL A 86 3.78 0.63 -0.89
C VAL A 86 3.86 1.18 -2.32
N GLY A 87 3.32 2.37 -2.57
CA GLY A 87 3.37 3.03 -3.88
C GLY A 87 4.79 3.27 -4.38
N LYS A 88 5.69 3.71 -3.49
CA LYS A 88 7.13 3.86 -3.77
C LYS A 88 7.79 2.54 -4.16
N GLY A 89 7.50 1.46 -3.42
CA GLY A 89 7.97 0.11 -3.75
C GLY A 89 7.47 -0.36 -5.11
N SER A 90 6.18 -0.14 -5.35
CA SER A 90 5.46 -0.51 -6.57
C SER A 90 6.02 0.19 -7.81
N ALA A 91 6.17 1.51 -7.76
CA ALA A 91 6.74 2.30 -8.84
C ALA A 91 8.19 1.91 -9.14
N ALA A 92 9.01 1.65 -8.11
CA ALA A 92 10.37 1.17 -8.28
C ALA A 92 10.42 -0.22 -8.92
N SER A 93 9.49 -1.12 -8.59
CA SER A 93 9.35 -2.45 -9.20
C SER A 93 9.09 -2.34 -10.70
N LEU A 94 8.05 -1.58 -11.07
CA LEU A 94 7.60 -1.41 -12.44
C LEU A 94 8.66 -0.71 -13.31
N ARG A 95 9.27 0.36 -12.81
CA ARG A 95 10.38 1.05 -13.49
C ARG A 95 11.57 0.11 -13.71
N GLY A 96 11.92 -0.69 -12.70
CA GLY A 96 12.98 -1.69 -12.79
C GLY A 96 12.71 -2.79 -13.83
N ALA A 97 11.44 -3.07 -14.10
CA ALA A 97 11.00 -4.00 -15.14
C ALA A 97 10.87 -3.36 -16.54
N GLY A 98 11.18 -2.06 -16.69
CA GLY A 98 11.17 -1.34 -17.95
C GLY A 98 9.83 -0.66 -18.31
N ALA A 99 8.86 -0.65 -17.40
CA ALA A 99 7.61 0.07 -17.62
C ALA A 99 7.81 1.59 -17.47
N ARG A 100 7.02 2.36 -18.22
CA ARG A 100 6.90 3.81 -18.05
C ARG A 100 5.85 4.09 -16.99
N VAL A 101 6.29 4.51 -15.82
CA VAL A 101 5.42 4.64 -14.64
C VAL A 101 4.87 6.06 -14.53
N LYS A 102 3.57 6.15 -14.31
CA LYS A 102 2.85 7.36 -13.89
C LYS A 102 2.27 7.16 -12.49
N VAL A 103 2.07 8.23 -11.75
CA VAL A 103 1.58 8.20 -10.36
C VAL A 103 0.37 9.11 -10.21
N THR A 104 -0.62 8.69 -9.43
CA THR A 104 -1.67 9.59 -8.94
C THR A 104 -1.51 9.76 -7.44
N GLU A 105 -1.67 10.97 -6.91
CA GLU A 105 -1.58 11.24 -5.47
C GLU A 105 -2.51 12.37 -5.03
N ILE A 106 -3.01 12.24 -3.81
CA ILE A 106 -3.80 13.27 -3.14
C ILE A 106 -2.95 14.09 -2.16
N ASP A 107 -1.86 13.51 -1.64
CA ASP A 107 -0.94 14.20 -0.73
C ASP A 107 0.12 14.95 -1.56
N PRO A 108 0.22 16.29 -1.44
CA PRO A 108 1.14 17.09 -2.25
C PRO A 108 2.62 16.78 -1.96
N ILE A 109 2.96 16.30 -0.76
CA ILE A 109 4.32 15.91 -0.39
C ILE A 109 4.69 14.62 -1.11
N CYS A 110 3.79 13.64 -1.12
CA CYS A 110 4.01 12.37 -1.80
C CYS A 110 4.01 12.55 -3.33
N ALA A 111 3.13 13.40 -3.87
CA ALA A 111 3.15 13.80 -5.27
C ALA A 111 4.49 14.45 -5.66
N LEU A 112 4.99 15.40 -4.85
CA LEU A 112 6.28 16.03 -5.10
C LEU A 112 7.43 15.02 -5.08
N GLN A 113 7.41 14.06 -4.14
CA GLN A 113 8.39 12.97 -4.13
C GLN A 113 8.34 12.14 -5.43
N ALA A 114 7.15 11.78 -5.91
CA ALA A 114 7.00 11.03 -7.15
C ALA A 114 7.59 11.79 -8.35
N ALA A 115 7.31 13.10 -8.44
CA ALA A 115 7.86 13.95 -9.49
C ALA A 115 9.40 14.04 -9.42
N MET A 116 9.96 14.19 -8.21
CA MET A 116 11.41 14.24 -7.99
C MET A 116 12.10 12.89 -8.27
N ASP A 117 11.40 11.77 -8.04
CA ASP A 117 11.86 10.44 -8.40
C ASP A 117 11.79 10.18 -9.92
N GLY A 118 11.20 11.11 -10.70
CA GLY A 118 11.12 11.07 -12.16
C GLY A 118 9.86 10.42 -12.72
N PHE A 119 8.78 10.37 -11.93
CA PHE A 119 7.48 9.87 -12.36
C PHE A 119 6.53 11.02 -12.73
N GLU A 120 5.77 10.86 -13.81
CA GLU A 120 4.74 11.82 -14.20
C GLU A 120 3.57 11.71 -13.22
N VAL A 121 3.21 12.81 -12.56
CA VAL A 121 2.05 12.89 -11.66
C VAL A 121 0.83 13.34 -12.44
N VAL A 122 -0.22 12.52 -12.43
CA VAL A 122 -1.43 12.69 -13.25
C VAL A 122 -2.69 12.46 -12.43
N THR A 123 -3.86 12.81 -12.96
CA THR A 123 -5.14 12.26 -12.48
C THR A 123 -5.45 10.96 -13.21
N LEU A 124 -6.29 10.11 -12.62
CA LEU A 124 -6.60 8.80 -13.23
C LEU A 124 -7.41 9.00 -14.53
N GLU A 125 -8.26 10.01 -14.54
CA GLU A 125 -9.09 10.43 -15.66
C GLU A 125 -8.26 10.79 -16.91
N ASP A 126 -7.06 11.33 -16.73
CA ASP A 126 -6.16 11.73 -17.82
C ASP A 126 -5.51 10.54 -18.55
N VAL A 127 -5.53 9.35 -17.94
CA VAL A 127 -4.72 8.19 -18.40
C VAL A 127 -5.49 6.88 -18.50
N VAL A 128 -6.78 6.88 -18.13
CA VAL A 128 -7.62 5.68 -18.10
C VAL A 128 -7.76 4.99 -19.46
N ASP A 129 -7.64 5.75 -20.55
CA ASP A 129 -7.82 5.31 -21.93
C ASP A 129 -6.53 4.82 -22.60
N SER A 130 -5.37 5.15 -22.03
CA SER A 130 -4.07 5.06 -22.69
C SER A 130 -3.01 4.29 -21.90
N ALA A 131 -3.29 3.94 -20.64
CA ALA A 131 -2.41 3.10 -19.84
C ALA A 131 -2.74 1.60 -19.92
N ASP A 132 -1.73 0.76 -19.76
CA ASP A 132 -1.83 -0.68 -19.93
C ASP A 132 -2.04 -1.44 -18.59
N ILE A 133 -1.49 -0.92 -17.50
CA ILE A 133 -1.50 -1.59 -16.18
C ILE A 133 -1.87 -0.57 -15.11
N PHE A 134 -2.86 -0.90 -14.27
CA PHE A 134 -3.29 -0.05 -13.16
C PHE A 134 -3.10 -0.78 -11.83
N ILE A 135 -2.45 -0.12 -10.87
CA ILE A 135 -2.15 -0.65 -9.54
C ILE A 135 -2.65 0.37 -8.50
N THR A 136 -3.52 -0.04 -7.59
CA THR A 136 -3.89 0.75 -6.41
C THR A 136 -3.07 0.31 -5.20
N THR A 137 -2.55 1.25 -4.42
CA THR A 137 -1.62 0.99 -3.31
C THR A 137 -2.00 1.72 -2.03
#